data_AF-A0A414P0I4-F1
#
_entry.id   AF-A0A414P0I4-F1
#
_cell.length_a   1.000
_cell.length_b   1.000
_cell.length_c   1.000
_cell.angle_alpha   90.00
_cell.angle_beta   90.00
_cell.angle_gamma   90.00
#
_symmetry.space_group_name_H-M   'P 1'
#
loop_
_entity.id
_entity.type
_entity.pdbx_description
1 polymer ?
#
loop_
_entity_poly.entity_id
_entity_poly.type
_entity_poly.pdbx_seq_one_letter_code
_entity_poly.pdbx_strand_id
1 'polypeptide(L)'
;MDTMEPAQTPTEIRETLEETQKGGVKNSIRNCLTVFQRDPLFRGALRLNLLTEQIDIVKPLGWERTSTTLTDMDMNYLLLYLEENYGLTSEKKVQSAIKIVANENRYHPVRDYLNSLQWDGTERIRYALHHFLGADTDEYTYEALKLFLMGAIRRVFRPGSKFEVMLCLVGGQGAGKSTFFRLLAGRDEWFSDDLKKLDDENVYRKLQGHWIIEMSEMIATANAKSIEEIKSFLSRQKETYKVPYETHPADRLRQCVFGGTTNRQDFLPRDRTGNRRFLPVTVYPERAEVHILDDEAAARAYIEQMWAEAMTVYRSGKYKLSFSIEMNRYLNAHQQDFMQEDTQAGMIYAYLEDYTGD
;
A
#
# COMPACT_ATOMS: atom_id res chain seq x y z
N MET A 1 22.71 -23.59 -5.68
CA MET A 1 22.52 -24.98 -6.13
C MET A 1 21.66 -25.64 -5.08
N ASP A 2 20.36 -25.59 -5.26
CA ASP A 2 19.41 -26.26 -4.39
C ASP A 2 19.29 -27.69 -4.92
N THR A 3 19.86 -28.66 -4.21
CA THR A 3 19.69 -30.07 -4.53
C THR A 3 18.23 -30.42 -4.27
N MET A 4 17.38 -30.33 -5.28
CA MET A 4 15.99 -30.78 -5.19
C MET A 4 16.02 -32.29 -4.91
N GLU A 5 15.71 -32.68 -3.68
CA GLU A 5 15.35 -34.06 -3.36
C GLU A 5 14.28 -34.55 -4.35
N PRO A 6 14.36 -35.81 -4.82
CA PRO A 6 13.39 -36.37 -5.75
C PRO A 6 11.97 -36.25 -5.18
N ALA A 7 11.00 -35.94 -6.05
CA ALA A 7 9.61 -35.78 -5.65
C ALA A 7 9.09 -37.10 -5.05
N GLN A 8 8.72 -37.07 -3.77
CA GLN A 8 8.18 -38.23 -3.07
C GLN A 8 6.70 -38.42 -3.42
N THR A 9 6.29 -39.67 -3.55
CA THR A 9 4.88 -40.05 -3.73
C THR A 9 4.12 -39.92 -2.41
N PRO A 10 2.78 -39.75 -2.44
CA PRO A 10 1.98 -39.73 -1.22
C PRO A 10 2.17 -40.96 -0.33
N THR A 11 2.37 -42.14 -0.94
CA THR A 11 2.65 -43.39 -0.24
C THR A 11 3.98 -43.33 0.52
N GLU A 12 5.06 -42.91 -0.13
CA GLU A 12 6.38 -42.76 0.51
C GLU A 12 6.33 -41.73 1.65
N ILE A 13 5.60 -40.63 1.48
CA ILE A 13 5.44 -39.62 2.54
C ILE A 13 4.68 -40.21 3.72
N ARG A 14 3.61 -40.97 3.45
CA ARG A 14 2.78 -41.61 4.48
C ARG A 14 3.59 -42.54 5.38
N GLU A 15 4.54 -43.29 4.84
CA GLU A 15 5.43 -44.19 5.59
C GLU A 15 6.36 -43.44 6.56
N THR A 16 6.59 -42.14 6.33
CA THR A 16 7.41 -41.30 7.23
C THR A 16 6.63 -40.64 8.36
N LEU A 17 5.30 -40.80 8.39
CA LEU A 17 4.44 -40.17 9.38
C LEU A 17 4.44 -40.93 10.70
N GLU A 18 4.35 -40.20 11.82
CA GLU A 18 4.20 -40.83 13.14
C GLU A 18 2.89 -41.64 13.19
N GLU A 19 2.95 -42.85 13.74
CA GLU A 19 1.78 -43.69 13.95
C GLU A 19 1.25 -43.62 15.39
N THR A 20 -0.01 -44.02 15.56
CA THR A 20 -0.62 -44.28 16.86
C THR A 20 -0.26 -45.68 17.35
N GLN A 21 -0.48 -45.96 18.64
CA GLN A 21 -0.33 -47.32 19.19
C GLN A 21 -1.21 -48.38 18.51
N LYS A 22 -2.24 -47.96 17.75
CA LYS A 22 -3.17 -48.84 17.02
C LYS A 22 -2.81 -48.98 15.53
N GLY A 23 -1.65 -48.48 15.09
CA GLY A 23 -1.16 -48.58 13.70
C GLY A 23 -1.79 -47.60 12.70
N GLY A 24 -2.68 -46.71 13.13
CA GLY A 24 -3.19 -45.61 12.29
C GLY A 24 -2.28 -44.39 12.32
N VAL A 25 -2.25 -43.59 11.26
CA VAL A 25 -1.48 -42.33 11.22
C VAL A 25 -1.92 -41.40 12.35
N LYS A 26 -0.96 -40.91 13.12
CA LYS A 26 -1.21 -40.01 14.24
C LYS A 26 -1.64 -38.65 13.70
N ASN A 27 -2.80 -38.20 14.13
CA ASN A 27 -3.25 -36.84 13.89
C ASN A 27 -2.38 -35.89 14.75
N SER A 28 -1.29 -35.36 14.21
CA SER A 28 -0.37 -34.43 14.89
C SER A 28 -0.09 -33.22 13.98
N ILE A 29 0.26 -32.08 14.58
CA ILE A 29 0.72 -30.90 13.81
C ILE A 29 1.96 -31.28 13.00
N ARG A 30 2.86 -32.09 13.58
CA ARG A 30 4.09 -32.55 12.92
C ARG A 30 3.80 -33.35 11.65
N ASN A 31 2.86 -34.29 11.69
CA ASN A 31 2.50 -35.06 10.49
C ASN A 31 1.84 -34.20 9.42
N CYS A 32 0.92 -33.31 9.80
CA CYS A 32 0.32 -32.35 8.86
C CYS A 32 1.40 -31.47 8.20
N LEU A 33 2.36 -30.98 9.01
CA LEU A 33 3.48 -30.17 8.54
C LEU A 33 4.35 -30.93 7.54
N THR A 34 4.70 -32.19 7.84
CA THR A 34 5.47 -33.06 6.94
C THR A 34 4.78 -33.19 5.58
N VAL A 35 3.46 -33.41 5.56
CA VAL A 35 2.70 -33.50 4.31
C VAL A 35 2.76 -32.18 3.53
N PHE A 36 2.44 -31.04 4.16
CA PHE A 36 2.49 -29.74 3.48
C PHE A 36 3.90 -29.36 2.96
N GLN A 37 4.96 -29.85 3.60
CA GLN A 37 6.34 -29.57 3.21
C GLN A 37 6.87 -30.51 2.12
N ARG A 38 6.37 -31.75 2.03
CA ARG A 38 6.94 -32.80 1.16
C ARG A 38 6.04 -33.22 0.00
N ASP A 39 4.72 -33.15 0.18
CA ASP A 39 3.77 -33.51 -0.87
C ASP A 39 3.98 -32.62 -2.10
N PRO A 40 4.19 -33.19 -3.31
CA PRO A 40 4.41 -32.41 -4.52
C PRO A 40 3.29 -31.39 -4.81
N LEU A 41 2.04 -31.76 -4.49
CA LEU A 41 0.88 -30.89 -4.65
C LEU A 41 0.98 -29.70 -3.70
N PHE A 42 1.40 -29.87 -2.45
CA PHE A 42 1.38 -28.80 -1.45
C PHE A 42 2.69 -28.06 -1.20
N ARG A 43 3.84 -28.67 -1.50
CA ARG A 43 5.16 -28.11 -1.19
C ARG A 43 5.34 -26.71 -1.81
N GLY A 44 5.41 -25.67 -0.97
CA GLY A 44 5.54 -24.27 -1.41
C GLY A 44 4.24 -23.65 -1.95
N ALA A 45 3.08 -24.29 -1.76
CA ALA A 45 1.80 -23.75 -2.20
C ALA A 45 1.28 -22.64 -1.28
N LEU A 46 1.42 -22.82 0.02
CA LEU A 46 0.86 -21.96 1.06
C LEU A 46 1.91 -20.95 1.50
N ARG A 47 1.58 -19.65 1.37
CA ARG A 47 2.51 -18.56 1.69
C ARG A 47 1.79 -17.45 2.43
N LEU A 48 2.43 -16.90 3.47
CA LEU A 48 1.91 -15.73 4.18
C LEU A 48 2.24 -14.46 3.39
N ASN A 49 1.22 -13.77 2.92
CA ASN A 49 1.35 -12.47 2.27
C ASN A 49 1.48 -11.38 3.35
N LEU A 50 2.64 -10.73 3.43
CA LEU A 50 2.94 -9.74 4.47
C LEU A 50 2.25 -8.39 4.26
N LEU A 51 1.67 -8.13 3.09
CA LEU A 51 0.91 -6.91 2.82
C LEU A 51 -0.54 -7.04 3.31
N THR A 52 -1.17 -8.17 3.02
CA THR A 52 -2.56 -8.48 3.40
C THR A 52 -2.67 -9.19 4.74
N GLU A 53 -1.57 -9.78 5.22
CA GLU A 53 -1.49 -10.70 6.37
C GLU A 53 -2.38 -11.95 6.25
N GLN A 54 -2.74 -12.30 5.02
CA GLN A 54 -3.51 -13.48 4.69
C GLN A 54 -2.60 -14.60 4.16
N ILE A 55 -3.10 -15.82 4.20
CA ILE A 55 -2.43 -16.97 3.59
C ILE A 55 -2.92 -17.08 2.15
N ASP A 56 -1.99 -17.06 1.21
CA ASP A 56 -2.26 -17.24 -0.22
C ASP A 56 -1.85 -18.65 -0.65
N ILE A 57 -2.63 -19.21 -1.58
CA ILE A 57 -2.26 -20.41 -2.34
C ILE A 57 -1.71 -19.93 -3.69
N VAL A 58 -0.41 -20.13 -3.91
CA VAL A 58 0.34 -19.56 -5.06
C VAL A 58 0.62 -20.56 -6.18
N LYS A 59 -0.02 -21.73 -6.15
CA LYS A 59 0.04 -22.73 -7.21
C LYS A 59 -1.31 -23.41 -7.43
N PRO A 60 -1.53 -24.04 -8.59
CA PRO A 60 -2.70 -24.89 -8.79
C PRO A 60 -2.68 -26.09 -7.84
N LEU A 61 -3.82 -26.37 -7.20
CA LEU A 61 -4.01 -27.54 -6.31
C LEU A 61 -4.99 -28.58 -6.86
N GLY A 62 -5.47 -28.40 -8.10
CA GLY A 62 -6.35 -29.36 -8.79
C GLY A 62 -7.84 -29.08 -8.68
N TRP A 63 -8.26 -28.08 -7.90
CA TRP A 63 -9.64 -27.54 -7.89
C TRP A 63 -9.67 -26.10 -8.39
N GLU A 64 -10.83 -25.68 -8.88
CA GLU A 64 -11.05 -24.31 -9.34
C GLU A 64 -11.11 -23.32 -8.17
N ARG A 65 -10.51 -22.15 -8.37
CA ARG A 65 -10.41 -21.10 -7.36
C ARG A 65 -10.68 -19.74 -7.98
N THR A 66 -11.33 -18.87 -7.22
CA THR A 66 -11.67 -17.49 -7.63
C THR A 66 -10.80 -16.43 -6.97
N SER A 67 -9.96 -16.82 -6.00
CA SER A 67 -9.07 -15.92 -5.26
C SER A 67 -7.72 -16.60 -5.02
N THR A 68 -6.66 -15.80 -4.86
CA THR A 68 -5.36 -16.30 -4.39
C THR A 68 -5.40 -16.63 -2.91
N THR A 69 -6.15 -15.85 -2.11
CA THR A 69 -6.33 -16.04 -0.67
C THR A 69 -6.94 -17.40 -0.36
N LEU A 70 -6.42 -18.08 0.64
CA LEU A 70 -6.97 -19.30 1.21
C LEU A 70 -8.39 -19.04 1.72
N THR A 71 -9.36 -19.81 1.21
CA THR A 71 -10.78 -19.73 1.58
C THR A 71 -11.24 -20.91 2.43
N ASP A 72 -12.44 -20.82 2.99
CA ASP A 72 -13.06 -21.95 3.71
C ASP A 72 -13.30 -23.15 2.78
N MET A 73 -13.58 -22.91 1.50
CA MET A 73 -13.71 -24.00 0.52
C MET A 73 -12.37 -24.68 0.23
N ASP A 74 -11.28 -23.90 0.15
CA ASP A 74 -9.93 -24.46 0.05
C ASP A 74 -9.60 -25.32 1.28
N MET A 75 -9.99 -24.88 2.48
CA MET A 75 -9.83 -25.67 3.70
C MET A 75 -10.55 -27.02 3.63
N ASN A 76 -11.78 -27.06 3.09
CA ASN A 76 -12.50 -28.31 2.90
C ASN A 76 -11.79 -29.27 1.93
N TYR A 77 -11.29 -28.78 0.80
CA TYR A 77 -10.54 -29.59 -0.15
C TYR A 77 -9.21 -30.10 0.43
N LEU A 78 -8.50 -29.25 1.18
CA LEU A 78 -7.28 -29.64 1.86
C LEU A 78 -7.53 -30.74 2.89
N LEU A 79 -8.61 -30.63 3.67
CA LEU A 79 -9.00 -31.65 4.65
C LEU A 79 -9.37 -32.97 3.96
N LEU A 80 -10.18 -32.93 2.90
CA LEU A 80 -10.56 -34.12 2.13
C LEU A 80 -9.31 -34.84 1.57
N TYR A 81 -8.40 -34.09 0.95
CA TYR A 81 -7.17 -34.66 0.40
C TYR A 81 -6.31 -35.31 1.49
N LEU A 82 -6.16 -34.65 2.65
CA LEU A 82 -5.40 -35.18 3.78
C LEU A 82 -6.04 -36.41 4.41
N GLU A 83 -7.38 -36.47 4.43
CA GLU A 83 -8.14 -37.63 4.89
C GLU A 83 -7.91 -38.83 3.97
N GLU A 84 -8.15 -38.67 2.67
CA GLU A 84 -8.08 -39.75 1.68
C GLU A 84 -6.66 -40.31 1.52
N ASN A 85 -5.65 -39.44 1.46
CA ASN A 85 -4.27 -39.86 1.15
C ASN A 85 -3.45 -40.21 2.40
N TYR A 86 -3.73 -39.55 3.54
CA TYR A 86 -2.88 -39.63 4.73
C TYR A 86 -3.60 -40.02 6.02
N GLY A 87 -4.94 -40.10 6.05
CA GLY A 87 -5.70 -40.37 7.27
C GLY A 87 -5.63 -39.25 8.33
N LEU A 88 -5.30 -38.03 7.91
CA LEU A 88 -5.21 -36.84 8.76
C LEU A 88 -6.53 -36.07 8.70
N THR A 89 -7.30 -36.09 9.78
CA THR A 89 -8.68 -35.60 9.85
C THR A 89 -8.89 -34.45 10.84
N SER A 90 -7.89 -34.12 11.65
CA SER A 90 -8.01 -33.09 12.69
C SER A 90 -7.85 -31.68 12.13
N GLU A 91 -8.97 -31.02 11.84
CA GLU A 91 -9.01 -29.65 11.30
C GLU A 91 -8.12 -28.67 12.06
N LYS A 92 -8.22 -28.63 13.40
CA LYS A 92 -7.40 -27.73 14.24
C LYS A 92 -5.89 -27.91 14.01
N LYS A 93 -5.43 -29.15 13.79
CA LYS A 93 -4.01 -29.46 13.57
C LYS A 93 -3.59 -29.10 12.14
N VAL A 94 -4.46 -29.33 11.17
CA VAL A 94 -4.27 -28.90 9.78
C VAL A 94 -4.16 -27.38 9.69
N GLN A 95 -5.08 -26.63 10.29
CA GLN A 95 -5.02 -25.16 10.34
C GLN A 95 -3.71 -24.65 10.98
N SER A 96 -3.26 -25.30 12.06
CA SER A 96 -2.00 -24.96 12.72
C SER A 96 -0.79 -25.23 11.81
N ALA A 97 -0.76 -26.36 11.10
CA ALA A 97 0.29 -26.68 10.15
C ALA A 97 0.31 -25.71 8.95
N ILE A 98 -0.86 -25.37 8.38
CA ILE A 98 -1.00 -24.37 7.32
C ILE A 98 -0.39 -23.03 7.75
N LYS A 99 -0.73 -22.54 8.95
CA LYS A 99 -0.18 -21.28 9.49
C LYS A 99 1.35 -21.33 9.62
N ILE A 100 1.91 -22.47 10.08
CA ILE A 100 3.36 -22.65 10.22
C ILE A 100 4.04 -22.60 8.84
N VAL A 101 3.59 -23.43 7.89
CA VAL A 101 4.17 -23.49 6.53
C VAL A 101 4.04 -22.15 5.80
N ALA A 102 2.88 -21.50 5.90
CA ALA A 102 2.69 -20.20 5.27
C ALA A 102 3.65 -19.15 5.85
N ASN A 103 3.82 -19.12 7.17
CA ASN A 103 4.75 -18.20 7.83
C ASN A 103 6.22 -18.46 7.46
N GLU A 104 6.62 -19.72 7.30
CA GLU A 104 7.96 -20.10 6.81
C GLU A 104 8.18 -19.62 5.35
N ASN A 105 7.13 -19.63 4.52
CA ASN A 105 7.19 -19.23 3.10
C ASN A 105 6.65 -17.81 2.84
N ARG A 106 6.75 -16.93 3.83
CA ARG A 106 6.24 -15.55 3.75
C ARG A 106 6.86 -14.74 2.61
N TYR A 107 6.09 -13.78 2.09
CA TYR A 107 6.53 -12.90 1.01
C TYR A 107 5.83 -11.56 1.10
N HIS A 108 6.33 -10.56 0.38
CA HIS A 108 5.68 -9.27 0.31
C HIS A 108 5.54 -8.86 -1.16
N PRO A 109 4.32 -8.83 -1.72
CA PRO A 109 4.11 -8.69 -3.16
C PRO A 109 4.72 -7.40 -3.73
N VAL A 110 4.58 -6.26 -3.03
CA VAL A 110 5.21 -5.00 -3.45
C VAL A 110 6.75 -5.06 -3.39
N ARG A 111 7.35 -5.72 -2.38
CA ARG A 111 8.82 -5.83 -2.32
C ARG A 111 9.33 -6.71 -3.44
N ASP A 112 8.63 -7.80 -3.74
CA ASP A 112 8.99 -8.70 -4.83
C ASP A 112 8.91 -7.97 -6.17
N TYR A 113 7.83 -7.22 -6.40
CA TYR A 113 7.66 -6.32 -7.55
C TYR A 113 8.79 -5.30 -7.66
N LEU A 114 9.02 -4.48 -6.62
CA LEU A 114 10.06 -3.46 -6.62
C LEU A 114 11.46 -4.04 -6.81
N ASN A 115 11.72 -5.24 -6.28
CA ASN A 115 13.01 -5.88 -6.42
C ASN A 115 13.26 -6.46 -7.81
N SER A 116 12.21 -6.83 -8.55
CA SER A 116 12.33 -7.34 -9.92
C SER A 116 12.60 -6.26 -10.97
N LEU A 117 12.38 -4.98 -10.63
CA LEU A 117 12.55 -3.87 -11.57
C LEU A 117 14.01 -3.62 -11.94
N GLN A 118 14.22 -3.29 -13.22
CA GLN A 118 15.49 -2.85 -13.78
C GLN A 118 15.27 -1.52 -14.50
N TRP A 119 16.05 -0.52 -14.11
CA TRP A 119 15.94 0.82 -14.67
C TRP A 119 16.67 0.89 -16.01
N ASP A 120 16.02 1.47 -17.00
CA ASP A 120 16.56 1.68 -18.34
C ASP A 120 17.49 2.91 -18.46
N GLY A 121 17.68 3.66 -17.39
CA GLY A 121 18.54 4.85 -17.36
C GLY A 121 17.86 6.15 -17.78
N THR A 122 16.57 6.13 -18.15
CA THR A 122 15.81 7.34 -18.52
C THR A 122 15.14 7.95 -17.28
N GLU A 123 15.42 9.24 -17.04
CA GLU A 123 14.81 10.02 -15.94
C GLU A 123 13.31 10.21 -16.20
N ARG A 124 12.47 9.75 -15.27
CA ARG A 124 11.00 9.80 -15.34
C ARG A 124 10.38 10.48 -14.15
N ILE A 125 10.97 10.39 -12.96
CA ILE A 125 10.42 11.01 -11.74
C ILE A 125 10.23 12.52 -11.95
N ARG A 126 11.17 13.21 -12.60
CA ARG A 126 11.10 14.65 -12.89
C ARG A 126 9.91 15.05 -13.75
N TYR A 127 9.54 14.21 -14.70
CA TYR A 127 8.58 14.56 -15.73
C TYR A 127 7.22 13.89 -15.56
N ALA A 128 7.08 12.88 -14.69
CA ALA A 128 5.86 12.07 -14.59
C ALA A 128 4.58 12.89 -14.33
N LEU A 129 4.62 13.88 -13.43
CA LEU A 129 3.46 14.72 -13.13
C LEU A 129 3.15 15.69 -14.29
N HIS A 130 4.16 16.15 -15.02
CA HIS A 130 3.94 16.95 -16.24
C HIS A 130 3.35 16.10 -17.35
N HIS A 131 3.96 14.94 -17.62
CA HIS A 131 3.59 14.02 -18.69
C HIS A 131 2.11 13.61 -18.61
N PHE A 132 1.64 13.21 -17.42
CA PHE A 132 0.26 12.71 -17.24
C PHE A 132 -0.75 13.76 -16.78
N LEU A 133 -0.31 14.80 -16.06
CA LEU A 133 -1.22 15.73 -15.36
C LEU A 133 -0.92 17.21 -15.68
N GLY A 134 0.12 17.50 -16.45
CA GLY A 134 0.49 18.86 -16.85
C GLY A 134 0.99 19.75 -15.71
N ALA A 135 1.50 19.17 -14.62
CA ALA A 135 2.20 19.92 -13.56
C ALA A 135 3.47 20.60 -14.09
N ASP A 136 4.03 21.54 -13.32
CA ASP A 136 5.32 22.15 -13.66
C ASP A 136 6.48 21.15 -13.54
N THR A 137 7.55 21.34 -14.31
CA THR A 137 8.76 20.49 -14.30
C THR A 137 9.86 21.04 -13.39
N ASP A 138 9.47 21.86 -12.42
CA ASP A 138 10.37 22.53 -11.49
C ASP A 138 10.95 21.58 -10.43
N GLU A 139 11.93 22.10 -9.69
CA GLU A 139 12.65 21.30 -8.69
C GLU A 139 11.75 20.91 -7.50
N TYR A 140 10.75 21.72 -7.18
CA TYR A 140 9.80 21.41 -6.13
C TYR A 140 8.92 20.21 -6.52
N THR A 141 8.36 20.22 -7.72
CA THR A 141 7.48 19.16 -8.22
C THR A 141 8.23 17.83 -8.31
N TYR A 142 9.47 17.86 -8.81
CA TYR A 142 10.37 16.71 -8.81
C TYR A 142 10.63 16.17 -7.40
N GLU A 143 11.07 17.03 -6.47
CA GLU A 143 11.40 16.60 -5.11
C GLU A 143 10.15 16.16 -4.33
N ALA A 144 8.97 16.73 -4.60
CA ALA A 144 7.70 16.31 -3.99
C ALA A 144 7.31 14.89 -4.38
N LEU A 145 7.33 14.57 -5.69
CA LEU A 145 7.06 13.21 -6.15
C LEU A 145 8.15 12.24 -5.65
N LYS A 146 9.43 12.61 -5.80
CA LYS A 146 10.55 11.77 -5.33
C LYS A 146 10.46 11.46 -3.84
N LEU A 147 10.16 12.44 -2.99
CA LEU A 147 9.99 12.24 -1.54
C LEU A 147 8.83 11.28 -1.25
N PHE A 148 7.72 11.40 -1.98
CA PHE A 148 6.59 10.48 -1.89
C PHE A 148 6.98 9.05 -2.26
N LEU A 149 7.66 8.85 -3.40
CA LEU A 149 8.15 7.54 -3.85
C LEU A 149 9.14 6.92 -2.84
N MET A 150 10.08 7.72 -2.31
CA MET A 150 11.03 7.24 -1.30
C MET A 150 10.33 6.84 -0.01
N GLY A 151 9.30 7.59 0.41
CA GLY A 151 8.42 7.24 1.53
C GLY A 151 7.69 5.93 1.31
N ALA A 152 7.11 5.74 0.13
CA ALA A 152 6.38 4.53 -0.25
C ALA A 152 7.29 3.29 -0.22
N ILE A 153 8.49 3.38 -0.81
CA ILE A 153 9.50 2.31 -0.77
C ILE A 153 9.91 2.06 0.69
N ARG A 154 10.18 3.12 1.45
CA ARG A 154 10.60 2.98 2.86
C ARG A 154 9.54 2.26 3.69
N ARG A 155 8.25 2.56 3.52
CA ARG A 155 7.15 1.97 4.27
C ARG A 155 7.00 0.48 4.02
N VAL A 156 7.20 0.01 2.79
CA VAL A 156 7.15 -1.43 2.50
C VAL A 156 8.41 -2.15 2.96
N PHE A 157 9.62 -1.60 2.77
CA PHE A 157 10.88 -2.27 3.17
C PHE A 157 11.18 -2.16 4.67
N ARG A 158 10.69 -1.11 5.34
CA ARG A 158 10.76 -0.90 6.79
C ARG A 158 9.39 -0.44 7.31
N PRO A 159 8.45 -1.38 7.49
CA PRO A 159 7.13 -1.10 8.06
C PRO A 159 7.23 -0.31 9.37
N GLY A 160 6.34 0.66 9.52
CA GLY A 160 6.30 1.54 10.70
C GLY A 160 7.44 2.56 10.79
N SER A 161 8.25 2.73 9.75
CA SER A 161 9.14 3.89 9.63
C SER A 161 8.35 5.21 9.67
N LYS A 162 8.92 6.25 10.26
CA LYS A 162 8.28 7.58 10.28
C LYS A 162 8.26 8.17 8.86
N PHE A 163 7.06 8.36 8.34
CA PHE A 163 6.79 9.10 7.11
C PHE A 163 5.38 9.67 7.21
N GLU A 164 5.27 11.00 7.27
CA GLU A 164 4.05 11.75 7.58
C GLU A 164 3.63 12.72 6.47
N VAL A 165 4.24 12.56 5.28
CA VAL A 165 4.06 13.45 4.12
C VAL A 165 3.05 12.84 3.16
N MET A 166 2.18 13.68 2.60
CA MET A 166 1.15 13.37 1.62
C MET A 166 1.34 14.26 0.40
N LEU A 167 1.40 13.63 -0.78
CA LEU A 167 1.40 14.33 -2.07
C LEU A 167 -0.04 14.74 -2.39
N CYS A 168 -0.31 16.02 -2.60
CA CYS A 168 -1.65 16.55 -2.86
C CYS A 168 -1.74 17.07 -4.29
N LEU A 169 -2.47 16.38 -5.16
CA LEU A 169 -2.72 16.82 -6.53
C LEU A 169 -3.93 17.75 -6.57
N VAL A 170 -3.72 18.99 -7.01
CA VAL A 170 -4.71 20.07 -7.00
C VAL A 170 -5.04 20.49 -8.43
N GLY A 171 -6.28 20.36 -8.88
CA GLY A 171 -6.65 20.81 -10.23
C GLY A 171 -8.04 20.36 -10.64
N GLY A 172 -8.48 20.73 -11.84
CA GLY A 172 -9.84 20.46 -12.32
C GLY A 172 -10.29 18.99 -12.26
N GLN A 173 -11.60 18.78 -12.26
CA GLN A 173 -12.18 17.43 -12.40
C GLN A 173 -11.77 16.82 -13.74
N GLY A 174 -11.59 15.49 -13.76
CA GLY A 174 -11.20 14.79 -14.99
C GLY A 174 -9.72 14.88 -15.34
N ALA A 175 -8.89 15.54 -14.53
CA ALA A 175 -7.45 15.66 -14.75
C ALA A 175 -6.64 14.36 -14.61
N GLY A 176 -7.26 13.20 -14.35
CA GLY A 176 -6.54 11.93 -14.14
C GLY A 176 -5.88 11.74 -12.77
N LYS A 177 -6.10 12.62 -11.78
CA LYS A 177 -5.44 12.59 -10.45
C LYS A 177 -5.60 11.26 -9.70
N SER A 178 -6.83 10.78 -9.53
CA SER A 178 -7.14 9.51 -8.84
C SER A 178 -6.57 8.32 -9.62
N THR A 179 -6.69 8.37 -10.96
CA THR A 179 -6.09 7.37 -11.84
C THR A 179 -4.58 7.30 -11.70
N PHE A 180 -3.90 8.45 -11.54
CA PHE A 180 -2.46 8.48 -11.31
C PHE A 180 -2.09 7.73 -10.04
N PHE A 181 -2.78 7.94 -8.91
CA PHE A 181 -2.52 7.19 -7.70
C PHE A 181 -2.86 5.69 -7.83
N ARG A 182 -3.93 5.34 -8.55
CA ARG A 182 -4.27 3.94 -8.86
C ARG A 182 -3.15 3.24 -9.62
N LEU A 183 -2.66 3.84 -10.71
CA LEU A 183 -1.58 3.25 -11.50
C LEU A 183 -0.24 3.29 -10.75
N LEU A 184 -0.01 4.32 -9.93
CA LEU A 184 1.19 4.46 -9.09
C LEU A 184 1.33 3.31 -8.08
N ALA A 185 0.22 2.74 -7.62
CA ALA A 185 0.23 1.56 -6.78
C ALA A 185 0.84 0.33 -7.49
N GLY A 186 1.06 0.36 -8.80
CA GLY A 186 1.64 -0.72 -9.60
C GLY A 186 0.61 -1.79 -9.96
N ARG A 187 -0.23 -2.18 -8.99
CA ARG A 187 -1.41 -3.02 -9.19
C ARG A 187 -2.62 -2.43 -8.50
N ASP A 188 -3.79 -2.66 -9.09
CA ASP A 188 -5.05 -2.07 -8.62
C ASP A 188 -5.44 -2.61 -7.24
N GLU A 189 -5.10 -3.87 -6.92
CA GLU A 189 -5.31 -4.43 -5.58
C GLU A 189 -4.44 -3.78 -4.47
N TRP A 190 -3.40 -3.01 -4.83
CA TRP A 190 -2.57 -2.28 -3.87
C TRP A 190 -3.00 -0.81 -3.71
N PHE A 191 -4.09 -0.41 -4.38
CA PHE A 191 -4.67 0.92 -4.30
C PHE A 191 -5.99 0.91 -3.51
N SER A 192 -6.27 1.97 -2.77
CA SER A 192 -7.59 2.20 -2.16
C SER A 192 -7.92 3.68 -2.07
N ASP A 193 -9.18 4.03 -2.31
CA ASP A 193 -9.76 5.37 -2.12
C ASP A 193 -10.94 5.35 -1.12
N ASP A 194 -11.18 4.22 -0.44
CA ASP A 194 -12.32 4.02 0.46
C ASP A 194 -12.10 4.55 1.89
N LEU A 195 -11.03 5.31 2.11
CA LEU A 195 -10.71 5.88 3.42
C LEU A 195 -11.54 7.15 3.69
N LYS A 196 -12.78 6.95 4.15
CA LYS A 196 -13.74 8.05 4.42
C LYS A 196 -13.69 8.62 5.84
N LYS A 197 -13.25 7.84 6.82
CA LYS A 197 -13.23 8.20 8.25
C LYS A 197 -11.96 7.67 8.93
N LEU A 198 -11.25 8.55 9.64
CA LEU A 198 -9.95 8.26 10.27
C LEU A 198 -10.05 7.75 11.72
N ASP A 199 -11.22 7.94 12.32
CA ASP A 199 -11.59 7.52 13.67
C ASP A 199 -12.32 6.16 13.71
N ASP A 200 -12.53 5.54 12.55
CA ASP A 200 -13.16 4.22 12.41
C ASP A 200 -12.33 3.15 13.13
N GLU A 201 -12.96 2.35 14.00
CA GLU A 201 -12.31 1.22 14.69
C GLU A 201 -11.79 0.17 13.70
N ASN A 202 -12.37 0.10 12.50
CA ASN A 202 -11.96 -0.78 11.42
C ASN A 202 -11.06 -0.09 10.39
N VAL A 203 -10.54 1.11 10.68
CA VAL A 203 -9.64 1.83 9.76
C VAL A 203 -8.48 0.95 9.31
N TYR A 204 -7.95 0.12 10.19
CA TYR A 204 -6.87 -0.81 9.87
C TYR A 204 -7.23 -1.76 8.71
N ARG A 205 -8.47 -2.26 8.63
CA ARG A 205 -8.90 -3.14 7.53
C ARG A 205 -8.91 -2.42 6.19
N LYS A 206 -9.15 -1.11 6.19
CA LYS A 206 -9.07 -0.28 4.97
C LYS A 206 -7.63 -0.04 4.55
N LEU A 207 -6.68 -0.05 5.49
CA LEU A 207 -5.25 0.08 5.18
C LEU A 207 -4.61 -1.25 4.76
N GLN A 208 -5.06 -2.37 5.34
CA GLN A 208 -4.51 -3.69 5.11
C GLN A 208 -4.62 -4.08 3.62
N GLY A 209 -3.54 -4.59 3.03
CA GLY A 209 -3.51 -4.96 1.61
C GLY A 209 -3.13 -3.82 0.65
N HIS A 210 -3.20 -2.56 1.08
CA HIS A 210 -2.98 -1.40 0.19
C HIS A 210 -1.62 -0.73 0.44
N TRP A 211 -0.97 -0.29 -0.63
CA TRP A 211 0.30 0.41 -0.61
C TRP A 211 0.12 1.92 -0.80
N ILE A 212 -0.75 2.32 -1.73
CA ILE A 212 -1.10 3.72 -1.99
C ILE A 212 -2.57 3.92 -1.64
N ILE A 213 -2.86 4.90 -0.77
CA ILE A 213 -4.23 5.20 -0.37
C ILE A 213 -4.55 6.64 -0.73
N GLU A 214 -5.57 6.85 -1.54
CA GLU A 214 -6.08 8.17 -1.88
C GLU A 214 -7.04 8.69 -0.79
N MET A 215 -6.90 9.96 -0.45
CA MET A 215 -7.79 10.72 0.44
C MET A 215 -8.46 11.87 -0.33
N SER A 216 -9.37 11.53 -1.25
CA SER A 216 -10.03 12.50 -2.14
C SER A 216 -11.10 13.36 -1.44
N GLU A 217 -12.03 12.72 -0.73
CA GLU A 217 -13.16 13.42 -0.08
C GLU A 217 -12.75 14.22 1.18
N MET A 218 -11.72 13.75 1.88
CA MET A 218 -11.27 14.33 3.15
C MET A 218 -10.57 15.68 2.97
N ILE A 219 -9.92 15.89 1.82
CA ILE A 219 -9.28 17.15 1.50
C ILE A 219 -10.30 18.17 0.97
N ALA A 220 -11.29 17.71 0.21
CA ALA A 220 -12.32 18.59 -0.35
C ALA A 220 -13.21 19.26 0.72
N THR A 221 -13.42 18.58 1.85
CA THR A 221 -14.21 19.05 3.00
C THR A 221 -13.36 19.57 4.16
N ALA A 222 -12.06 19.77 3.91
CA ALA A 222 -11.10 20.12 4.94
C ALA A 222 -11.42 21.44 5.64
N ASN A 223 -11.59 21.36 6.95
CA ASN A 223 -11.51 22.47 7.90
C ASN A 223 -10.33 22.25 8.87
N ALA A 224 -10.02 23.25 9.70
CA ALA A 224 -8.89 23.18 10.63
C ALA A 224 -8.89 21.91 11.50
N LYS A 225 -10.06 21.50 12.01
CA LYS A 225 -10.19 20.29 12.83
C LYS A 225 -9.84 19.02 12.04
N SER A 226 -10.45 18.83 10.87
CA SER A 226 -10.20 17.66 10.02
C SER A 226 -8.74 17.58 9.55
N ILE A 227 -8.07 18.71 9.35
CA ILE A 227 -6.66 18.74 8.95
C ILE A 227 -5.75 18.34 10.10
N GLU A 228 -6.04 18.74 11.34
CA GLU A 228 -5.32 18.21 12.51
C GLU A 228 -5.55 16.70 12.70
N GLU A 229 -6.76 16.21 12.43
CA GLU A 229 -7.05 14.77 12.41
C GLU A 229 -6.24 14.04 11.33
N ILE A 230 -6.17 14.58 10.11
CA ILE A 230 -5.32 14.05 9.03
C ILE A 230 -3.85 14.08 9.44
N LYS A 231 -3.33 15.21 9.95
CA LYS A 231 -1.94 15.34 10.41
C LYS A 231 -1.61 14.30 11.49
N SER A 232 -2.49 14.13 12.46
CA SER A 232 -2.38 13.11 13.51
C SER A 232 -2.36 11.71 12.91
N PHE A 233 -3.27 11.43 11.97
CA PHE A 233 -3.36 10.15 11.30
C PHE A 233 -2.11 9.85 10.47
N LEU A 234 -1.62 10.78 9.64
CA LEU A 234 -0.40 10.66 8.83
C LEU A 234 0.84 10.39 9.71
N SER A 235 0.88 10.97 10.91
CA SER A 235 1.99 10.83 11.85
C SER A 235 2.10 9.43 12.48
N ARG A 236 1.04 8.62 12.43
CA ARG A 236 1.04 7.26 13.02
C ARG A 236 2.03 6.35 12.29
N GLN A 237 2.72 5.53 13.09
CA GLN A 237 3.66 4.52 12.61
C GLN A 237 3.04 3.11 12.64
N LYS A 238 1.98 2.92 13.42
CA LYS A 238 1.30 1.64 13.61
C LYS A 238 -0.17 1.86 13.97
N GLU A 239 -0.97 0.85 13.70
CA GLU A 239 -2.33 0.70 14.19
C GLU A 239 -2.35 -0.44 15.21
N THR A 240 -2.98 -0.24 16.37
CA THR A 240 -3.25 -1.35 17.29
C THR A 240 -4.61 -1.91 16.95
N TYR A 241 -4.65 -3.13 16.40
CA TYR A 241 -5.88 -3.77 15.94
C TYR A 241 -5.97 -5.20 16.45
N LYS A 242 -7.19 -5.65 16.79
CA LYS A 242 -7.48 -7.04 17.15
C LYS A 242 -8.26 -7.68 16.01
N VAL A 243 -7.61 -8.58 15.28
CA VAL A 243 -8.30 -9.37 14.26
C VAL A 243 -9.31 -10.28 14.98
N PRO A 244 -10.53 -10.48 14.43
CA PRO A 244 -11.46 -11.46 14.98
C PRO A 244 -10.76 -12.80 15.23
N TYR A 245 -11.12 -13.45 16.34
CA TYR A 245 -10.56 -14.74 16.76
C TYR A 245 -9.10 -14.72 17.26
N GLU A 246 -8.36 -13.61 17.14
CA GLU A 246 -7.11 -13.42 17.87
C GLU A 246 -7.40 -13.12 19.35
N THR A 247 -6.56 -13.64 20.25
CA THR A 247 -6.75 -13.46 21.70
C THR A 247 -6.42 -12.04 22.15
N HIS A 248 -5.39 -11.43 21.55
CA HIS A 248 -4.86 -10.13 21.95
C HIS A 248 -4.74 -9.18 20.75
N PRO A 249 -5.00 -7.88 20.94
CA PRO A 249 -4.64 -6.87 19.95
C PRO A 249 -3.14 -6.92 19.65
N ALA A 250 -2.78 -6.68 18.39
CA ALA A 250 -1.39 -6.61 17.95
C ALA A 250 -1.11 -5.25 17.32
N ASP A 251 0.15 -4.81 17.44
CA ASP A 251 0.66 -3.67 16.72
C ASP A 251 0.90 -4.04 15.25
N ARG A 252 0.21 -3.35 14.35
CA ARG A 252 0.32 -3.54 12.91
C ARG A 252 1.07 -2.34 12.34
N LEU A 253 2.30 -2.58 11.89
CA LEU A 253 3.19 -1.52 11.42
C LEU A 253 2.72 -1.01 10.05
N ARG A 254 2.61 0.30 9.90
CA ARG A 254 2.05 0.88 8.67
C ARG A 254 3.02 0.74 7.48
N GLN A 255 2.48 0.21 6.38
CA GLN A 255 3.19 -0.09 5.13
C GLN A 255 2.75 0.79 3.95
N CYS A 256 1.63 1.52 4.10
CA CYS A 256 1.09 2.39 3.08
C CYS A 256 1.58 3.85 3.18
N VAL A 257 1.36 4.60 2.11
CA VAL A 257 1.47 6.07 2.04
C VAL A 257 0.18 6.67 1.48
N PHE A 258 -0.01 7.97 1.67
CA PHE A 258 -1.26 8.65 1.37
C PHE A 258 -1.08 9.70 0.28
N GLY A 259 -1.93 9.62 -0.74
CA GLY A 259 -2.09 10.63 -1.79
C GLY A 259 -3.36 11.44 -1.54
N GLY A 260 -3.31 12.73 -1.80
CA GLY A 260 -4.45 13.63 -1.72
C GLY A 260 -4.87 14.09 -3.10
N THR A 261 -6.17 14.18 -3.36
CA THR A 261 -6.68 14.83 -4.58
C THR A 261 -7.74 15.84 -4.20
N THR A 262 -7.75 16.99 -4.88
CA THR A 262 -8.77 18.03 -4.69
C THR A 262 -8.93 18.88 -5.94
N ASN A 263 -10.13 19.42 -6.11
CA ASN A 263 -10.42 20.44 -7.12
C ASN A 263 -10.39 21.86 -6.53
N ARG A 264 -10.33 21.98 -5.21
CA ARG A 264 -10.25 23.26 -4.49
C ARG A 264 -8.79 23.68 -4.32
N GLN A 265 -8.46 24.90 -4.75
CA GLN A 265 -7.14 25.48 -4.48
C GLN A 265 -6.99 25.80 -2.98
N ASP A 266 -8.04 26.31 -2.34
CA ASP A 266 -8.07 26.77 -0.95
C ASP A 266 -8.28 25.65 0.09
N PHE A 267 -7.62 24.50 -0.07
CA PHE A 267 -7.87 23.34 0.80
C PHE A 267 -7.08 23.36 2.13
N LEU A 268 -6.04 24.19 2.25
CA LEU A 268 -5.25 24.27 3.47
C LEU A 268 -5.85 25.29 4.45
N PRO A 269 -5.99 24.94 5.74
CA PRO A 269 -6.41 25.88 6.76
C PRO A 269 -5.24 26.80 7.08
N ARG A 270 -5.57 28.03 7.49
CA ARG A 270 -4.60 29.07 7.87
C ARG A 270 -3.87 28.85 9.20
N ASP A 271 -4.22 27.82 9.98
CA ASP A 271 -3.73 27.72 11.35
C ASP A 271 -2.20 27.58 11.43
N ARG A 272 -1.60 28.23 12.44
CA ARG A 272 -0.18 28.63 12.54
C ARG A 272 0.81 27.46 12.65
N THR A 273 0.37 26.21 12.76
CA THR A 273 1.23 25.02 12.89
C THR A 273 1.30 24.19 11.61
N GLY A 274 2.29 24.54 10.77
CA GLY A 274 3.04 23.64 9.90
C GLY A 274 2.25 22.67 9.00
N ASN A 275 1.80 23.15 7.84
CA ASN A 275 1.25 22.33 6.75
C ASN A 275 2.32 21.51 6.01
N ARG A 276 3.55 21.39 6.53
CA ARG A 276 4.68 20.64 5.93
C ARG A 276 4.40 19.17 5.55
N ARG A 277 3.29 18.60 6.06
CA ARG A 277 2.82 17.25 5.75
C ARG A 277 2.08 17.16 4.41
N PHE A 278 1.66 18.28 3.84
CA PHE A 278 0.92 18.36 2.59
C PHE A 278 1.83 18.95 1.51
N LEU A 279 2.07 18.23 0.43
CA LEU A 279 2.85 18.73 -0.71
C LEU A 279 1.88 19.03 -1.86
N PRO A 280 1.30 20.24 -1.91
CA PRO A 280 0.42 20.61 -3.01
C PRO A 280 1.21 20.67 -4.31
N VAL A 281 0.68 20.07 -5.37
CA VAL A 281 1.16 20.19 -6.75
C VAL A 281 -0.04 20.51 -7.61
N THR A 282 -0.03 21.68 -8.25
CA THR A 282 -1.09 22.07 -9.19
C THR A 282 -0.93 21.31 -10.50
N VAL A 283 -2.05 20.82 -11.04
CA VAL A 283 -2.11 20.06 -12.29
C VAL A 283 -3.02 20.76 -13.28
N TYR A 284 -2.65 20.70 -14.56
CA TYR A 284 -3.27 21.42 -15.67
C TYR A 284 -3.49 20.44 -16.83
N PRO A 285 -4.69 19.84 -16.98
CA PRO A 285 -4.95 18.82 -18.01
C PRO A 285 -4.57 19.26 -19.43
N GLU A 286 -4.72 20.54 -19.74
CA GLU A 286 -4.37 21.13 -21.03
C GLU A 286 -2.86 21.19 -21.31
N ARG A 287 -2.02 21.02 -20.28
CA ARG A 287 -0.56 20.95 -20.38
C ARG A 287 -0.03 19.52 -20.32
N ALA A 288 -0.88 18.52 -20.07
CA ALA A 288 -0.46 17.13 -20.06
C ALA A 288 -0.07 16.69 -21.48
N GLU A 289 1.03 15.96 -21.60
CA GLU A 289 1.50 15.44 -22.90
C GLU A 289 0.61 14.30 -23.39
N VAL A 290 0.09 13.50 -22.45
CA VAL A 290 -0.86 12.42 -22.71
C VAL A 290 -1.80 12.28 -21.52
N HIS A 291 -3.08 12.05 -21.77
CA HIS A 291 -3.99 11.77 -20.68
C HIS A 291 -3.77 10.33 -20.19
N ILE A 292 -3.69 10.13 -18.87
CA ILE A 292 -3.28 8.85 -18.27
C ILE A 292 -4.19 7.64 -18.62
N LEU A 293 -5.41 7.90 -19.10
CA LEU A 293 -6.35 6.87 -19.56
C LEU A 293 -6.32 6.62 -21.08
N ASP A 294 -5.58 7.42 -21.86
CA ASP A 294 -5.54 7.25 -23.32
C ASP A 294 -4.89 5.91 -23.71
N ASP A 295 -3.83 5.54 -23.00
CA ASP A 295 -3.17 4.23 -23.12
C ASP A 295 -2.68 3.78 -21.73
N GLU A 296 -3.51 3.01 -21.03
CA GLU A 296 -3.19 2.52 -19.69
C GLU A 296 -1.97 1.57 -19.69
N ALA A 297 -1.75 0.81 -20.77
CA ALA A 297 -0.61 -0.11 -20.85
C ALA A 297 0.71 0.68 -20.93
N ALA A 298 0.75 1.72 -21.77
CA ALA A 298 1.89 2.62 -21.84
C ALA A 298 2.10 3.38 -20.52
N ALA A 299 1.02 3.86 -19.88
CA ALA A 299 1.11 4.54 -18.59
C ALA A 299 1.69 3.64 -17.49
N ARG A 300 1.25 2.37 -17.41
CA ARG A 300 1.81 1.38 -16.48
C ARG A 300 3.28 1.10 -16.76
N ALA A 301 3.68 0.95 -18.01
CA ALA A 301 5.08 0.75 -18.37
C ALA A 301 5.97 1.95 -17.99
N TYR A 302 5.47 3.18 -18.16
CA TYR A 302 6.16 4.39 -17.72
C TYR A 302 6.33 4.41 -16.20
N ILE A 303 5.24 4.14 -15.46
CA ILE A 303 5.24 4.12 -13.98
C ILE A 303 6.15 3.01 -13.45
N GLU A 304 6.18 1.84 -14.09
CA GLU A 304 7.09 0.76 -13.73
C GLU A 304 8.56 1.21 -13.85
N GLN A 305 8.93 1.87 -14.95
CA GLN A 305 10.28 2.40 -15.10
C GLN A 305 10.58 3.56 -14.14
N MET A 306 9.59 4.37 -13.79
CA MET A 306 9.72 5.38 -12.74
C MET A 306 9.98 4.74 -11.36
N TRP A 307 9.32 3.63 -11.04
CA TRP A 307 9.63 2.85 -9.84
C TRP A 307 11.03 2.22 -9.91
N ALA A 308 11.48 1.79 -11.09
CA ALA A 308 12.82 1.28 -11.30
C ALA A 308 13.90 2.35 -11.05
N GLU A 309 13.67 3.58 -11.54
CA GLU A 309 14.50 4.75 -11.23
C GLU A 309 14.53 5.01 -9.72
N ALA A 310 13.36 5.05 -9.08
CA ALA A 310 13.23 5.27 -7.64
C ALA A 310 13.97 4.19 -6.84
N MET A 311 13.89 2.92 -7.25
CA MET A 311 14.62 1.82 -6.62
C MET A 311 16.13 1.96 -6.78
N THR A 312 16.62 2.51 -7.90
CA THR A 312 18.04 2.83 -8.09
C THR A 312 18.50 3.88 -7.09
N VAL A 313 17.73 4.96 -6.93
CA VAL A 313 17.99 6.01 -5.92
C VAL A 313 17.98 5.42 -4.51
N TYR A 314 16.96 4.61 -4.17
CA TYR A 314 16.84 3.97 -2.86
C TYR A 314 18.03 3.05 -2.54
N ARG A 315 18.42 2.19 -3.49
CA ARG A 315 19.55 1.24 -3.36
C ARG A 315 20.89 1.94 -3.22
N SER A 316 21.05 3.12 -3.83
CA SER A 316 22.27 3.93 -3.67
C SER A 316 22.49 4.43 -2.24
N GLY A 317 21.42 4.47 -1.42
CA GLY A 317 21.43 5.05 -0.07
C GLY A 317 21.51 6.58 -0.04
N LYS A 318 21.63 7.25 -1.20
CA LYS A 318 21.77 8.71 -1.33
C LYS A 318 20.40 9.39 -1.45
N TYR A 319 19.56 9.22 -0.43
CA TYR A 319 18.25 9.88 -0.34
C TYR A 319 17.97 10.38 1.08
N LYS A 320 17.04 11.32 1.20
CA LYS A 320 16.50 11.79 2.48
C LYS A 320 14.98 11.71 2.44
N LEU A 321 14.37 11.41 3.58
CA LEU A 321 12.91 11.41 3.75
C LEU A 321 12.42 12.75 4.31
N SER A 322 13.10 13.82 3.91
CA SER A 322 12.83 15.19 4.35
C SER A 322 13.44 16.15 3.35
N PHE A 323 12.74 17.26 3.11
CA PHE A 323 13.25 18.37 2.31
C PHE A 323 14.45 19.07 2.96
N SER A 324 15.25 19.73 2.11
CA SER A 324 16.27 20.68 2.54
C SER A 324 15.64 21.88 3.24
N ILE A 325 16.44 22.68 3.95
CA ILE A 325 15.95 23.91 4.60
C ILE A 325 15.38 24.88 3.57
N GLU A 326 16.04 25.02 2.42
CA GLU A 326 15.60 25.87 1.31
C GLU A 326 14.28 25.39 0.72
N MET A 327 14.14 24.09 0.48
CA MET A 327 12.92 23.51 -0.05
C MET A 327 11.76 23.60 0.95
N ASN A 328 12.01 23.47 2.25
CA ASN A 328 10.98 23.75 3.27
C ASN A 328 10.55 25.22 3.28
N ARG A 329 11.48 26.17 3.05
CA ARG A 329 11.14 27.60 2.95
C ARG A 329 10.29 27.86 1.70
N TYR A 330 10.66 27.27 0.57
CA TYR A 330 9.86 27.32 -0.66
C TYR A 330 8.47 26.73 -0.42
N LEU A 331 8.37 25.52 0.13
CA LEU A 331 7.10 24.86 0.44
C LEU A 331 6.20 25.75 1.31
N ASN A 332 6.74 26.36 2.37
CA ASN A 332 5.94 27.23 3.24
C ASN A 332 5.37 28.46 2.51
N ALA A 333 6.12 29.02 1.56
CA ALA A 333 5.67 30.13 0.73
C ALA A 333 4.63 29.66 -0.30
N HIS A 334 4.93 28.57 -1.02
CA HIS A 334 4.03 27.97 -2.01
C HIS A 334 2.69 27.54 -1.40
N GLN A 335 2.69 27.04 -0.16
CA GLN A 335 1.48 26.66 0.55
C GLN A 335 0.54 27.83 0.84
N GLN A 336 1.02 29.09 0.84
CA GLN A 336 0.15 30.26 1.02
C GLN A 336 -0.88 30.36 -0.10
N ASP A 337 -0.52 29.96 -1.32
CA ASP A 337 -1.40 29.98 -2.50
C ASP A 337 -2.58 28.99 -2.39
N PHE A 338 -2.50 28.04 -1.45
CA PHE A 338 -3.52 27.03 -1.20
C PHE A 338 -4.27 27.25 0.13
N MET A 339 -3.98 28.35 0.83
CA MET A 339 -4.68 28.68 2.07
C MET A 339 -6.00 29.39 1.79
N GLN A 340 -7.01 29.11 2.62
CA GLN A 340 -8.26 29.86 2.59
C GLN A 340 -8.02 31.36 2.79
N GLU A 341 -8.75 32.19 2.07
CA GLU A 341 -8.74 33.64 2.27
C GLU A 341 -9.23 34.01 3.68
N ASP A 342 -8.82 35.20 4.15
CA ASP A 342 -9.30 35.69 5.43
C ASP A 342 -10.76 36.11 5.28
N THR A 343 -11.67 35.35 5.88
CA THR A 343 -13.06 35.80 5.96
C THR A 343 -13.18 37.13 6.72
N GLN A 344 -12.28 37.42 7.66
CA GLN A 344 -12.26 38.72 8.35
C GLN A 344 -11.70 39.83 7.47
N ALA A 345 -10.65 39.59 6.68
CA ALA A 345 -10.18 40.61 5.73
C ALA A 345 -11.22 40.87 4.65
N GLY A 346 -11.91 39.83 4.15
CA GLY A 346 -13.03 39.99 3.21
C GLY A 346 -14.17 40.82 3.80
N MET A 347 -14.52 40.59 5.07
CA MET A 347 -15.51 41.41 5.79
C MET A 347 -15.02 42.86 6.03
N ILE A 348 -13.72 43.06 6.27
CA ILE A 348 -13.12 44.40 6.41
C ILE A 348 -13.11 45.13 5.05
N TYR A 349 -12.77 44.45 3.95
CA TYR A 349 -12.83 45.03 2.61
C TYR A 349 -14.26 45.38 2.21
N ALA A 350 -15.22 44.49 2.44
CA ALA A 350 -16.64 44.77 2.19
C ALA A 350 -17.13 45.94 3.05
N TYR A 351 -16.76 45.98 4.33
CA TYR A 351 -17.07 47.12 5.20
C TYR A 351 -16.44 48.43 4.69
N LEU A 352 -15.19 48.40 4.22
CA LEU A 352 -14.50 49.57 3.66
C LEU A 352 -15.08 50.03 2.32
N GLU A 353 -15.60 49.12 1.49
CA GLU A 353 -16.28 49.44 0.23
C GLU A 353 -17.69 50.02 0.47
N ASP A 354 -18.42 49.52 1.46
CA ASP A 354 -19.75 50.01 1.84
C ASP A 354 -19.68 51.26 2.75
N TYR A 355 -18.48 51.67 3.18
CA TYR A 355 -18.30 52.84 4.04
C TYR A 355 -18.40 54.15 3.23
N THR A 356 -19.63 54.65 3.08
CA THR A 356 -19.90 56.04 2.67
C THR A 356 -19.72 56.94 3.90
N GLY A 357 -18.49 57.38 4.16
CA GLY A 357 -18.17 58.15 5.36
C GLY A 357 -19.06 59.38 5.56
N ASP A 358 -19.57 59.53 6.78
CA ASP A 358 -20.02 60.79 7.40
C ASP A 358 -19.14 61.07 8.63
#